data_AF-A0A5S6QR12-F1
#
_entry.id   AF-A0A5S6QR12-F1
#
_cell.length_a   1.000
_cell.length_b   1.000
_cell.length_c   1.000
_cell.angle_alpha   90.00
_cell.angle_beta   90.00
_cell.angle_gamma   90.00
#
_symmetry.space_group_name_H-M   'P 1'
#
loop_
_entity.id
_entity.type
_entity.pdbx_description
1 polymer ?
#
loop_
_entity_poly.entity_id
_entity_poly.type
_entity_poly.pdbx_seq_one_letter_code
_entity_poly.pdbx_strand_id
1 'polypeptide(L)'
;MVNSMSSTEWVLRVIILYVQVYRMCCSIQCGMATFPGKKHSNGASNAPTRNRIIGGWVAPAHSYPWIVQVRKNVPIIMQSFCGGTLIQLKPANGTEFVLTAAHCLYIEYT
;
A
#
# COMPACT_ATOMS: atom_id res chain seq x y z
N MET A 1 -22.73 -33.17 -37.95
CA MET A 1 -22.26 -31.99 -38.70
C MET A 1 -21.17 -31.33 -37.88
N VAL A 2 -19.91 -31.74 -38.05
CA VAL A 2 -18.79 -31.03 -37.42
C VAL A 2 -18.56 -29.77 -38.22
N ASN A 3 -18.92 -28.62 -37.65
CA ASN A 3 -18.70 -27.32 -38.27
C ASN A 3 -17.20 -27.19 -38.56
N SER A 4 -16.85 -27.09 -39.85
CA SER A 4 -15.50 -26.83 -40.31
C SER A 4 -15.03 -25.49 -39.72
N MET A 5 -14.17 -25.58 -38.70
CA MET A 5 -13.61 -24.41 -38.00
C MET A 5 -12.73 -23.64 -38.99
N SER A 6 -13.21 -22.46 -39.39
CA SER A 6 -12.52 -21.56 -40.32
C SER A 6 -11.11 -21.20 -39.82
N SER A 7 -10.15 -21.03 -40.74
CA SER A 7 -8.81 -20.58 -40.41
C SER A 7 -8.80 -19.23 -39.66
N THR A 8 -9.81 -18.39 -39.88
CA THR A 8 -9.97 -17.10 -39.18
C THR A 8 -10.39 -17.26 -37.71
N GLU A 9 -11.24 -18.24 -37.40
CA GLU A 9 -11.65 -18.59 -36.03
C GLU A 9 -10.46 -19.06 -35.21
N TRP A 10 -9.58 -19.86 -35.81
CA TRP A 10 -8.35 -20.36 -35.17
C TRP A 10 -7.39 -19.22 -34.80
N VAL A 11 -7.14 -18.30 -35.73
CA VAL A 11 -6.28 -17.13 -35.50
C VAL A 11 -6.86 -16.23 -34.41
N LEU A 12 -8.17 -15.96 -34.45
CA LEU A 12 -8.85 -15.16 -33.42
C LEU A 12 -8.76 -15.81 -32.03
N ARG A 13 -8.94 -17.13 -31.91
CA ARG A 13 -8.79 -17.85 -30.64
C ARG A 13 -7.37 -17.77 -30.10
N VAL A 14 -6.35 -17.90 -30.94
CA VAL A 14 -4.94 -17.78 -30.54
C VAL A 14 -4.61 -16.35 -30.07
N ILE A 15 -5.08 -15.32 -30.78
CA ILE A 15 -4.89 -13.91 -30.39
C ILE A 15 -5.59 -13.62 -29.06
N ILE A 16 -6.83 -14.08 -28.88
CA ILE A 16 -7.56 -13.90 -27.61
C ILE A 16 -6.80 -14.57 -26.47
N LEU A 17 -6.39 -15.83 -26.62
CA LEU A 17 -5.64 -16.54 -25.58
C LEU A 17 -4.32 -15.84 -25.24
N TYR A 18 -3.60 -15.37 -26.25
CA TYR A 18 -2.39 -14.56 -26.08
C TYR A 18 -2.70 -13.31 -25.26
N VAL A 19 -3.65 -12.46 -25.69
CA VAL A 19 -4.03 -11.22 -24.99
C VAL A 19 -4.49 -11.47 -23.53
N GLN A 20 -5.24 -12.55 -23.28
CA GLN A 20 -5.66 -12.93 -21.93
C GLN A 20 -4.47 -13.32 -21.04
N VAL A 21 -3.48 -14.03 -21.59
CA VAL A 21 -2.22 -14.37 -20.88
C VAL A 21 -1.40 -13.10 -20.58
N TYR A 22 -1.30 -12.14 -21.52
CA TYR A 22 -0.60 -10.87 -21.27
C TYR A 22 -1.26 -10.02 -20.19
N ARG A 23 -2.59 -10.05 -20.09
CA ARG A 23 -3.33 -9.33 -19.03
C ARG A 23 -3.09 -9.87 -17.63
N MET A 24 -2.68 -11.14 -17.50
CA MET A 24 -2.45 -11.80 -16.23
C MET A 24 -1.08 -11.47 -15.61
N CYS A 25 -0.11 -11.01 -16.41
CA CYS A 25 1.27 -10.79 -15.96
C CYS A 25 1.49 -9.47 -15.21
N CYS A 26 0.67 -8.43 -15.46
CA CYS A 26 0.85 -7.11 -14.85
C CYS A 26 0.01 -6.94 -13.58
N SER A 27 0.20 -7.82 -12.59
CA SER A 27 -0.27 -7.54 -11.23
C SER A 27 0.78 -6.67 -10.55
N ILE A 28 0.66 -5.34 -10.67
CA ILE A 28 1.54 -4.42 -9.94
C ILE A 28 1.32 -4.67 -8.44
N GLN A 29 2.32 -5.24 -7.78
CA GLN A 29 2.30 -5.44 -6.33
C GLN A 29 2.40 -4.08 -5.65
N CYS A 30 1.24 -3.49 -5.34
CA CYS A 30 1.15 -2.28 -4.54
C CYS A 30 1.47 -2.57 -3.06
N GLY A 31 1.96 -1.58 -2.33
CA GLY A 31 2.16 -1.68 -0.87
C GLY A 31 3.40 -2.46 -0.41
N MET A 32 4.39 -2.72 -1.27
CA MET A 32 5.65 -3.33 -0.84
C MET A 32 6.66 -2.30 -0.33
N ALA A 33 7.26 -2.56 0.83
CA ALA A 33 8.23 -1.65 1.40
C ALA A 33 9.53 -1.78 0.63
N THR A 34 10.22 -0.67 0.39
CA THR A 34 11.52 -0.70 -0.32
C THR A 34 12.57 -1.51 0.44
N PHE A 35 12.38 -1.69 1.76
CA PHE A 35 13.27 -2.45 2.62
C PHE A 35 12.51 -3.56 3.35
N PRO A 36 13.07 -4.77 3.45
CA PRO A 36 12.49 -5.82 4.29
C PRO A 36 12.49 -5.35 5.75
N GLY A 37 11.35 -5.49 6.43
CA GLY A 37 11.26 -5.19 7.86
C GLY A 37 12.27 -6.04 8.63
N LYS A 38 13.02 -5.44 9.57
CA LYS A 38 13.86 -6.24 10.48
C LYS A 38 12.95 -7.15 11.30
N LYS A 39 13.22 -8.46 11.30
CA LYS A 39 12.59 -9.37 12.25
C LYS A 39 13.01 -8.97 13.66
N HIS A 40 12.05 -8.86 14.57
CA HIS A 40 12.34 -8.66 15.99
C HIS A 40 13.15 -9.87 16.45
N SER A 41 14.45 -9.69 16.68
CA SER A 41 15.26 -10.72 17.33
C SER A 41 14.85 -10.75 18.78
N ASN A 42 14.18 -11.82 19.21
CA ASN A 42 13.92 -12.10 20.61
C ASN A 42 15.28 -12.22 21.33
N GLY A 43 15.74 -11.13 21.95
CA GLY A 43 16.96 -11.10 22.76
C GLY A 43 18.16 -10.41 22.11
N ALA A 44 18.42 -9.16 22.55
CA ALA A 44 19.75 -8.59 22.80
C ALA A 44 19.60 -7.11 23.21
N SER A 45 19.10 -6.86 24.42
CA SER A 45 18.91 -5.51 24.97
C SER A 45 20.18 -4.90 25.59
N ASN A 46 21.33 -5.00 24.90
CA ASN A 46 22.57 -4.33 25.30
C ASN A 46 22.91 -3.12 24.41
N ALA A 47 21.90 -2.53 23.74
CA ALA A 47 22.08 -1.29 23.01
C ALA A 47 21.90 -0.09 23.96
N PRO A 48 22.85 0.87 23.99
CA PRO A 48 22.76 2.04 24.85
C PRO A 48 21.44 2.78 24.57
N THR A 49 20.69 3.05 25.64
CA THR A 49 19.33 3.58 25.72
C THR A 49 19.24 5.05 25.30
N ARG A 50 19.79 5.41 24.13
CA ARG A 50 19.67 6.76 23.54
C ARG A 50 18.69 6.82 22.38
N ASN A 51 18.19 5.68 21.88
CA ASN A 51 17.14 5.67 20.85
C ASN A 51 15.76 5.52 21.49
N ARG A 52 14.99 6.61 21.43
CA ARG A 52 13.70 6.87 22.12
C ARG A 52 12.54 5.92 21.75
N ILE A 53 12.73 4.96 20.84
CA ILE A 53 11.70 3.98 20.48
C ILE A 53 12.03 2.62 21.12
N ILE A 54 11.38 2.30 22.23
CA ILE A 54 11.57 1.02 22.94
C ILE A 54 11.06 -0.12 22.04
N GLY A 55 11.96 -1.04 21.66
CA GLY A 55 11.63 -2.21 20.83
C GLY A 55 11.37 -1.93 19.35
N GLY A 56 11.47 -0.67 18.91
CA GLY A 56 11.34 -0.29 17.50
C GLY A 56 12.69 -0.13 16.81
N TRP A 57 12.65 0.10 15.50
CA TRP A 57 13.82 0.39 14.68
C TRP A 57 13.63 1.69 13.89
N VAL A 58 14.73 2.26 13.42
CA VAL A 58 14.70 3.45 12.57
C VAL A 58 14.09 3.08 11.21
N ALA A 59 13.03 3.79 10.81
CA ALA A 59 12.51 3.72 9.45
C ALA A 59 13.42 4.58 8.53
N PRO A 60 14.07 3.99 7.50
CA PRO A 60 14.83 4.77 6.54
C PRO A 60 13.94 5.80 5.82
N ALA A 61 14.53 6.93 5.42
CA ALA A 61 13.79 7.94 4.66
C ALA A 61 13.15 7.30 3.41
N HIS A 62 11.87 7.59 3.18
CA HIS A 62 11.06 7.09 2.06
C HIS A 62 10.88 5.56 1.98
N SER A 63 11.21 4.77 3.02
CA SER A 63 11.03 3.31 3.01
C SER A 63 9.56 2.85 3.02
N TYR A 64 8.67 3.71 3.50
CA TYR A 64 7.23 3.49 3.60
C TYR A 64 6.46 4.61 2.91
N PRO A 65 6.49 4.68 1.56
CA PRO A 65 6.01 5.84 0.81
C PRO A 65 4.51 6.08 0.91
N TRP A 66 3.73 5.09 1.35
CA TRP A 66 2.29 5.24 1.55
C TRP A 66 1.91 5.85 2.90
N ILE A 67 2.85 6.03 3.83
CA ILE A 67 2.54 6.61 5.15
C ILE A 67 2.35 8.12 5.01
N VAL A 68 1.25 8.63 5.54
CA VAL A 68 0.92 10.07 5.54
C VAL A 68 0.61 10.58 6.94
N GLN A 69 0.83 11.86 7.17
CA GLN A 69 0.42 12.55 8.39
C GLN A 69 -0.90 13.29 8.17
N VAL A 70 -1.92 12.91 8.93
CA VAL A 70 -3.23 13.56 8.90
C VAL A 70 -3.24 14.72 9.89
N ARG A 71 -3.49 15.93 9.39
CA ARG A 71 -3.55 17.15 10.19
C ARG A 71 -4.91 17.84 10.01
N LYS A 72 -5.49 18.27 11.13
CA LYS A 72 -6.66 19.14 11.14
C LYS A 72 -6.21 20.60 11.17
N ASN A 73 -6.97 21.45 10.47
CA ASN A 73 -6.80 22.90 10.55
C ASN A 73 -7.58 23.44 11.76
N VAL A 74 -7.00 23.26 12.94
CA VAL A 74 -7.57 23.68 14.23
C VAL A 74 -6.50 24.42 15.04
N PRO A 75 -6.88 25.20 16.07
CA PRO A 75 -5.91 25.82 16.97
C PRO A 75 -4.90 24.78 17.50
N ILE A 76 -3.64 25.18 17.67
CA ILE A 76 -2.53 24.28 18.06
C ILE A 76 -2.86 23.45 19.30
N ILE A 77 -3.57 24.06 20.26
CA ILE A 77 -4.01 23.43 21.51
C ILE A 77 -4.97 22.24 21.32
N MET A 78 -5.65 22.15 20.18
CA MET A 78 -6.63 21.11 19.82
C MET A 78 -6.10 20.21 18.70
N GLN A 79 -4.83 20.37 18.30
CA GLN A 79 -4.27 19.66 17.16
C GLN A 79 -3.87 18.24 17.55
N SER A 80 -4.63 17.27 17.07
CA SER A 80 -4.27 15.85 17.17
C SER A 80 -3.45 15.42 15.96
N PHE A 81 -2.34 14.72 16.20
CA PHE A 81 -1.55 14.10 15.12
C PHE A 81 -2.01 12.66 14.91
N CYS A 82 -2.45 12.37 13.68
CA CYS A 82 -2.80 11.03 13.25
C CYS A 82 -1.95 10.57 12.07
N GLY A 83 -1.83 9.26 11.92
CA GLY A 83 -1.30 8.63 10.72
C GLY A 83 -2.41 8.25 9.74
N GLY A 84 -2.04 8.03 8.50
CA GLY A 84 -2.88 7.43 7.47
C GLY A 84 -2.05 6.64 6.47
N THR A 85 -2.73 5.95 5.55
CA THR A 85 -2.10 5.18 4.48
C THR A 85 -2.74 5.49 3.14
N LEU A 86 -1.93 5.78 2.12
CA LEU A 86 -2.40 5.86 0.73
C LEU A 86 -2.91 4.49 0.29
N ILE A 87 -4.18 4.43 -0.11
CA ILE A 87 -4.84 3.19 -0.54
C ILE A 87 -5.34 3.32 -1.97
N GLN A 88 -5.35 2.21 -2.69
CA GLN A 88 -5.82 2.17 -4.06
C GLN A 88 -7.10 1.35 -4.15
N LEU A 89 -8.22 2.00 -4.49
CA LEU A 89 -9.52 1.34 -4.59
C LEU A 89 -9.71 0.57 -5.90
N LYS A 90 -9.00 0.98 -6.97
CA LYS A 90 -9.08 0.36 -8.31
C LYS A 90 -7.69 0.29 -8.95
N PRO A 91 -7.39 -0.73 -9.78
CA PRO A 91 -6.15 -0.81 -10.54
C PRO A 91 -5.98 0.44 -11.44
N ALA A 92 -4.91 1.19 -11.19
CA ALA A 92 -4.59 2.50 -11.77
C ALA A 92 -3.14 2.88 -11.44
N ASN A 93 -2.62 3.92 -12.07
CA ASN A 93 -1.24 4.40 -11.88
C ASN A 93 -1.07 5.37 -10.68
N GLY A 94 -2.09 5.50 -9.83
CA GLY A 94 -2.06 6.41 -8.69
C GLY A 94 -3.34 6.35 -7.85
N THR A 95 -3.32 7.05 -6.71
CA THR A 95 -4.47 7.20 -5.84
C THR A 95 -4.51 8.58 -5.21
N GLU A 96 -5.72 9.08 -4.98
CA GLU A 96 -6.01 10.30 -4.22
C GLU A 96 -6.62 9.98 -2.84
N PHE A 97 -6.74 8.70 -2.49
CA PHE A 97 -7.42 8.25 -1.28
C PHE A 97 -6.44 7.91 -0.16
N VAL A 98 -6.76 8.40 1.03
CA VAL A 98 -6.06 8.08 2.29
C VAL A 98 -7.02 7.35 3.22
N LEU A 99 -6.60 6.19 3.73
CA LEU A 99 -7.27 5.48 4.82
C LEU A 99 -6.74 5.98 6.16
N THR A 100 -7.65 6.33 7.08
CA THR A 100 -7.35 6.78 8.44
C THR A 100 -8.47 6.36 9.39
N ALA A 101 -8.22 6.42 10.70
CA ALA A 101 -9.25 6.21 11.70
C ALA A 101 -10.27 7.35 11.72
N ALA A 102 -11.54 7.04 11.99
CA ALA A 102 -12.62 8.03 12.04
C ALA A 102 -12.39 9.09 13.13
N HIS A 103 -11.91 8.70 14.31
CA HIS A 103 -11.62 9.62 15.43
C HIS A 103 -10.54 10.66 15.09
N CYS A 104 -9.77 10.47 14.02
CA CYS A 104 -8.82 11.48 13.56
C CYS A 104 -9.52 12.67 12.90
N LEU A 105 -10.71 12.46 12.34
CA LEU A 105 -11.50 13.46 11.62
C LEU A 105 -12.58 14.07 12.51
N TYR A 106 -13.23 13.26 13.33
CA TYR A 106 -14.25 13.73 14.27
C TYR A 106 -13.59 14.21 15.56
N ILE A 107 -13.84 15.46 15.93
CA ILE A 107 -13.57 15.96 17.28
C ILE A 107 -14.86 15.70 18.04
N GLU A 108 -14.88 14.70 18.93
CA GLU A 108 -15.93 14.64 19.93
C GLU A 108 -15.73 15.85 20.85
N TYR A 109 -16.68 16.79 20.80
CA TYR A 109 -16.85 17.79 21.84
C TYR A 109 -17.50 17.08 23.02
N THR A 110 -16.69 16.52 23.92
CA THR A 110 -17.13 16.16 25.27
C THR A 110 -16.74 17.24 26.26
#